data_AF-A0A645FBM0-F1
#
_entry.id   AF-A0A645FBM0-F1
#
_cell.length_a   1.000
_cell.length_b   1.000
_cell.length_c   1.000
_cell.angle_alpha   90.00
_cell.angle_beta   90.00
_cell.angle_gamma   90.00
#
_symmetry.space_group_name_H-M   'P 1'
#
loop_
_entity.id
_entity.type
_entity.pdbx_description
1 polymer ?
#
loop_
_entity_poly.entity_id
_entity_poly.type
_entity_poly.pdbx_seq_one_letter_code
_entity_poly.pdbx_strand_id
1 'polypeptide(L)'
;MAKSKKKKKIRSAEEVALHKEYVEKQRRKSSVAILVLIICVLGLVVCAMLLPSIINSGSNPYTYSEYQQLSEGMTYDDVCSVLGGDGDLQTGSADALSEDRTDIIAVYTWGNKNGSSISVAFTGGEAESIVQDGLDTSK
;
A
#
# COMPACT_ATOMS: atom_id res chain seq x y z
N MET A 1 -0.70 76.07 8.37
CA MET A 1 0.03 74.94 7.73
C MET A 1 -0.05 73.60 8.48
N ALA A 2 -0.24 73.57 9.82
CA ALA A 2 -0.27 72.32 10.61
C ALA A 2 -1.46 71.36 10.33
N LYS A 3 -2.63 71.89 9.98
CA LYS A 3 -3.86 71.07 9.74
C LYS A 3 -3.75 70.17 8.51
N SER A 4 -3.06 70.61 7.45
CA SER A 4 -2.87 69.84 6.21
C SER A 4 -1.93 68.64 6.40
N LYS A 5 -0.82 68.83 7.14
CA LYS A 5 0.13 67.75 7.45
C LYS A 5 -0.50 66.64 8.32
N LYS A 6 -1.36 67.01 9.29
CA LYS A 6 -2.07 66.05 10.14
C LYS A 6 -3.06 65.18 9.35
N LYS A 7 -3.83 65.78 8.44
CA LYS A 7 -4.81 65.06 7.59
C LYS A 7 -4.14 64.07 6.64
N LYS A 8 -3.00 64.45 6.03
CA LYS A 8 -2.23 63.55 5.15
C LYS A 8 -1.63 62.36 5.90
N LYS A 9 -1.17 62.58 7.14
CA LYS A 9 -0.62 61.52 8.00
C LYS A 9 -1.69 60.52 8.46
N ILE A 10 -2.90 60.98 8.74
CA ILE A 10 -4.03 60.12 9.13
C ILE A 10 -4.48 59.24 7.95
N ARG A 11 -4.64 59.80 6.75
CA ARG A 11 -5.04 59.04 5.56
C ARG A 11 -4.02 57.94 5.20
N SER A 12 -2.72 58.25 5.32
CA SER A 12 -1.66 57.26 5.10
C SER A 12 -1.64 56.14 6.15
N ALA A 13 -1.99 56.44 7.41
CA ALA A 13 -2.07 55.42 8.47
C ALA A 13 -3.27 54.48 8.28
N GLU A 14 -4.40 54.99 7.79
CA GLU A 14 -5.62 54.23 7.51
C GLU A 14 -5.40 53.22 6.35
N GLU A 15 -4.73 53.65 5.28
CA GLU A 15 -4.38 52.77 4.15
C GLU A 15 -3.43 51.64 4.57
N VAL A 16 -2.47 51.92 5.46
CA VAL A 16 -1.55 50.92 6.01
C VAL A 16 -2.28 49.93 6.92
N ALA A 17 -3.25 50.39 7.72
CA ALA A 17 -4.06 49.52 8.57
C ALA A 17 -4.95 48.58 7.74
N LEU A 18 -5.61 49.11 6.72
CA LEU A 18 -6.44 48.32 5.80
C LEU A 18 -5.62 47.25 5.07
N HIS A 19 -4.42 47.59 4.60
CA HIS A 19 -3.53 46.63 3.93
C HIS A 19 -3.06 45.52 4.88
N LYS A 20 -2.74 45.86 6.15
CA LYS A 20 -2.39 44.86 7.17
C LYS A 20 -3.54 43.91 7.47
N GLU A 21 -4.75 44.42 7.66
CA GLU A 21 -5.95 43.58 7.87
C GLU A 21 -6.23 42.68 6.67
N TYR A 22 -6.08 43.19 5.45
CA TYR A 22 -6.24 42.41 4.23
C TYR A 22 -5.24 41.26 4.15
N VAL A 23 -3.94 41.54 4.41
CA VAL A 23 -2.87 40.53 4.42
C VAL A 23 -3.13 39.47 5.49
N GLU A 24 -3.55 39.86 6.70
CA GLU A 24 -3.88 38.90 7.75
C GLU A 24 -5.10 38.02 7.42
N LYS A 25 -6.13 38.60 6.80
CA LYS A 25 -7.32 37.86 6.36
C LYS A 25 -6.97 36.86 5.25
N GLN A 26 -6.09 37.25 4.33
CA GLN A 26 -5.56 36.36 3.29
C GLN A 26 -4.69 35.24 3.86
N ARG A 27 -3.83 35.56 4.83
CA ARG A 27 -3.01 34.57 5.54
C ARG A 27 -3.88 33.54 6.27
N ARG A 28 -4.93 33.99 6.97
CA ARG A 28 -5.89 33.11 7.68
C ARG A 28 -6.62 32.16 6.74
N LYS A 29 -7.11 32.65 5.59
CA LYS A 29 -7.76 31.80 4.58
C LYS A 29 -6.81 30.74 4.02
N SER A 30 -5.58 31.13 3.72
CA SER A 30 -4.56 30.23 3.19
C SER A 30 -4.16 29.16 4.21
N SER A 31 -4.00 29.53 5.49
CA SER A 31 -3.72 28.56 6.56
C SER A 31 -4.84 27.53 6.75
N VAL A 32 -6.10 27.95 6.68
CA VAL A 32 -7.24 27.00 6.80
C VAL A 32 -7.29 26.05 5.60
N ALA A 33 -7.07 26.54 4.38
CA ALA A 33 -7.04 25.69 3.18
C ALA A 33 -5.92 24.64 3.23
N ILE A 34 -4.72 25.03 3.69
CA ILE A 34 -3.59 24.11 3.88
C ILE A 34 -3.93 23.04 4.94
N LEU A 35 -4.55 23.44 6.05
CA LEU A 35 -4.89 22.52 7.13
C LEU A 35 -5.97 21.51 6.71
N VAL A 36 -6.96 21.94 5.90
CA VAL A 36 -7.96 21.04 5.30
C VAL A 36 -7.31 20.04 4.33
N LEU A 37 -6.40 20.49 3.46
CA LEU A 37 -5.68 19.61 2.56
C LEU A 37 -4.85 18.56 3.30
N ILE A 38 -4.16 18.95 4.38
CA ILE A 38 -3.41 18.01 5.22
C ILE A 38 -4.33 16.96 5.83
N ILE A 39 -5.49 17.35 6.37
CA ILE A 39 -6.48 16.40 6.92
C ILE A 39 -6.99 15.45 5.84
N CYS A 40 -7.28 15.94 4.63
CA CYS A 40 -7.72 15.09 3.52
C CYS A 40 -6.64 14.08 3.12
N VAL A 41 -5.37 14.51 3.02
CA VAL A 41 -4.26 13.62 2.66
C VAL A 41 -4.02 12.59 3.77
N LEU A 42 -4.02 13.00 5.04
CA LEU A 42 -3.89 12.06 6.16
C LEU A 42 -5.05 11.07 6.20
N GLY A 43 -6.28 11.52 5.93
CA GLY A 43 -7.45 10.65 5.83
C GLY A 43 -7.34 9.63 4.70
N LEU A 44 -6.84 10.04 3.53
CA LEU A 44 -6.60 9.14 2.41
C LEU A 44 -5.49 8.10 2.71
N VAL A 45 -4.41 8.52 3.37
CA VAL A 45 -3.32 7.63 3.78
C VAL A 45 -3.80 6.61 4.82
N VAL A 46 -4.55 7.05 5.84
CA VAL A 46 -5.15 6.15 6.84
C VAL A 46 -6.15 5.20 6.19
N CYS A 47 -6.97 5.67 5.25
CA CYS A 47 -7.90 4.82 4.52
C CYS A 47 -7.15 3.74 3.73
N ALA A 48 -6.11 4.10 2.97
CA ALA A 48 -5.30 3.14 2.22
C ALA A 48 -4.59 2.10 3.12
N MET A 49 -4.17 2.48 4.33
CA MET A 49 -3.55 1.57 5.29
C MET A 49 -4.52 0.60 5.97
N LEU A 50 -5.82 0.91 6.02
CA LEU A 50 -6.83 0.07 6.69
C LEU A 50 -7.62 -0.84 5.75
N LEU A 51 -7.60 -0.58 4.44
CA LEU A 51 -8.31 -1.40 3.44
C LEU A 51 -7.80 -2.86 3.32
N PRO A 52 -6.49 -3.18 3.47
CA PRO A 52 -6.01 -4.55 3.29
C PRO A 52 -6.61 -5.57 4.28
N SER A 53 -7.19 -5.13 5.40
CA SER A 53 -7.66 -6.04 6.46
C SER A 53 -9.15 -6.43 6.38
N ILE A 54 -9.93 -5.88 5.45
CA ILE A 54 -11.40 -6.07 5.42
C ILE A 54 -11.84 -7.25 4.52
N ILE A 55 -10.94 -7.86 3.75
CA ILE A 55 -11.27 -8.96 2.82
C ILE A 55 -10.74 -10.30 3.35
N ASN A 56 -11.19 -10.73 4.53
CA ASN A 56 -11.02 -12.14 4.92
C ASN A 56 -12.37 -12.77 5.26
N SER A 57 -13.25 -12.79 4.26
CA SER A 57 -14.45 -13.63 4.29
C SER A 57 -14.03 -15.11 4.35
N GLY A 58 -14.89 -16.00 4.80
CA GLY A 58 -14.62 -17.44 4.93
C GLY A 58 -14.35 -18.19 3.61
N SER A 59 -13.82 -17.53 2.58
CA SER A 59 -13.47 -18.13 1.30
C SER A 59 -12.20 -18.97 1.40
N ASN A 60 -12.14 -19.99 0.55
CA ASN A 60 -10.92 -20.70 0.18
C ASN A 60 -10.40 -20.01 -1.09
N PRO A 61 -9.56 -18.97 -0.97
CA PRO A 61 -9.15 -18.15 -2.11
C PRO A 61 -8.35 -18.93 -3.15
N TYR A 62 -7.59 -19.95 -2.74
CA TYR A 62 -6.71 -20.68 -3.64
C TYR A 62 -7.43 -21.88 -4.25
N THR A 63 -7.46 -21.94 -5.58
CA THR A 63 -8.26 -22.88 -6.36
C THR A 63 -7.41 -23.81 -7.21
N TYR A 64 -8.00 -24.93 -7.65
CA TYR A 64 -7.34 -25.84 -8.59
C TYR A 64 -7.05 -25.16 -9.94
N SER A 65 -7.92 -24.26 -10.39
CA SER A 65 -7.72 -23.50 -11.63
C SER A 65 -6.51 -22.56 -11.56
N GLU A 66 -6.25 -21.92 -10.42
CA GLU A 66 -5.03 -21.11 -10.22
C GLU A 66 -3.79 -22.00 -10.12
N TYR A 67 -3.87 -23.13 -9.39
CA TYR A 67 -2.80 -24.13 -9.36
C TYR A 67 -2.37 -24.59 -10.76
N GLN A 68 -3.32 -24.83 -11.66
CA GLN A 68 -3.03 -25.26 -13.04
C GLN A 68 -2.32 -24.21 -13.90
N GLN A 69 -2.34 -22.94 -13.49
CA GLN A 69 -1.61 -21.88 -14.18
C GLN A 69 -0.14 -21.82 -13.74
N LEU A 70 0.20 -22.45 -12.61
CA LEU A 70 1.57 -22.50 -12.12
C LEU A 70 2.41 -23.48 -12.92
N SER A 71 3.71 -23.22 -13.01
CA SER A 71 4.67 -24.08 -13.68
C SER A 71 6.04 -23.97 -13.03
N GLU A 72 6.82 -25.04 -13.11
CA GLU A 72 8.24 -25.00 -12.73
C GLU A 72 8.97 -23.90 -13.52
N GLY A 73 9.99 -23.30 -12.90
CA GLY A 73 10.72 -22.15 -13.45
C GLY A 73 10.10 -20.78 -13.14
N MET A 74 8.87 -20.72 -12.61
CA MET A 74 8.27 -19.45 -12.18
C MET A 74 9.00 -18.86 -10.98
N THR A 75 9.15 -17.54 -10.94
CA THR A 75 9.67 -16.85 -9.75
C THR A 75 8.61 -16.80 -8.65
N TYR A 76 9.02 -16.52 -7.41
CA TYR A 76 8.07 -16.32 -6.30
C TYR A 76 7.04 -15.23 -6.61
N ASP A 77 7.48 -14.13 -7.24
CA ASP A 77 6.60 -13.02 -7.61
C ASP A 77 5.57 -13.40 -8.69
N ASP A 78 5.96 -14.25 -9.65
CA ASP A 78 5.03 -14.79 -10.65
C ASP A 78 3.98 -15.67 -9.98
N VAL A 79 4.41 -16.55 -9.07
CA VAL A 79 3.49 -17.40 -8.30
C VAL A 79 2.52 -16.56 -7.46
N CYS A 80 3.01 -15.55 -6.75
CA CYS A 80 2.15 -14.62 -5.98
C CYS A 80 1.18 -13.84 -6.89
N SER A 81 1.60 -13.50 -8.11
CA SER A 81 0.75 -12.82 -9.09
C SER A 81 -0.40 -13.71 -9.58
N VAL A 82 -0.14 -15.01 -9.75
CA VAL A 82 -1.18 -15.99 -10.11
C VAL A 82 -2.12 -16.27 -8.93
N LEU A 83 -1.57 -16.42 -7.72
CA LEU A 83 -2.34 -16.80 -6.52
C LEU A 83 -2.98 -15.62 -5.79
N GLY A 84 -2.65 -14.39 -6.18
CA GLY A 84 -3.24 -13.17 -5.65
C GLY A 84 -2.82 -12.83 -4.21
N GLY A 85 -1.69 -13.36 -3.74
CA GLY A 85 -1.20 -13.11 -2.38
C GLY A 85 0.12 -13.81 -2.08
N ASP A 86 0.73 -13.42 -0.96
CA ASP A 86 1.97 -14.00 -0.45
C ASP A 86 1.72 -15.38 0.19
N GLY A 87 2.68 -16.28 0.01
CA GLY A 87 2.70 -17.58 0.67
C GLY A 87 3.37 -17.52 2.04
N ASP A 88 3.03 -18.47 2.91
CA ASP A 88 3.68 -18.62 4.21
C ASP A 88 4.91 -19.53 4.11
N LEU A 89 6.09 -19.02 4.45
CA LEU A 89 7.33 -19.82 4.49
C LEU A 89 7.22 -20.92 5.56
N GLN A 90 7.21 -22.18 5.12
CA GLN A 90 7.13 -23.35 6.00
C GLN A 90 8.51 -23.92 6.35
N THR A 91 9.46 -23.88 5.42
CA THR A 91 10.79 -24.48 5.59
C THR A 91 11.81 -23.74 4.74
N GLY A 92 13.05 -23.63 5.24
CA GLY A 92 14.16 -23.03 4.50
C GLY A 92 14.42 -21.58 4.88
N SER A 93 14.95 -20.82 3.91
CA SER A 93 15.24 -19.38 4.04
C SER A 93 14.77 -18.66 2.78
N ALA A 94 14.26 -17.43 2.93
CA ALA A 94 13.96 -16.56 1.80
C ALA A 94 15.17 -16.31 0.88
N ASP A 95 16.40 -16.55 1.35
CA ASP A 95 17.60 -16.50 0.53
C ASP A 95 17.56 -17.47 -0.66
N ALA A 96 16.78 -18.55 -0.59
CA ALA A 96 16.57 -19.49 -1.70
C ALA A 96 15.85 -18.86 -2.90
N LEU A 97 15.21 -17.70 -2.71
CA LEU A 97 14.61 -16.91 -3.79
C LEU A 97 15.65 -16.09 -4.58
N SER A 98 16.91 -16.09 -4.16
CA SER A 98 18.00 -15.52 -4.94
C SER A 98 18.50 -16.51 -5.99
N GLU A 99 18.66 -16.04 -7.23
CA GLU A 99 19.22 -16.81 -8.35
C GLU A 99 20.61 -17.40 -8.04
N ASP A 100 21.40 -16.72 -7.18
CA ASP A 100 22.74 -17.16 -6.80
C ASP A 100 22.76 -18.28 -5.74
N ARG A 101 21.60 -18.64 -5.16
CA ARG A 101 21.49 -19.57 -4.03
C ARG A 101 20.80 -20.86 -4.42
N THR A 102 21.50 -21.69 -5.19
CA THR A 102 21.05 -23.04 -5.58
C THR A 102 21.31 -24.10 -4.50
N ASP A 103 21.92 -23.73 -3.38
CA ASP A 103 22.27 -24.62 -2.26
C ASP A 103 21.19 -24.70 -1.17
N ILE A 104 20.18 -23.81 -1.23
CA ILE A 104 19.10 -23.73 -0.25
C ILE A 104 17.77 -23.93 -0.97
N ILE A 105 16.86 -24.63 -0.29
CA ILE A 105 15.47 -24.81 -0.71
C ILE A 105 14.58 -24.03 0.25
N ALA A 106 13.58 -23.32 -0.27
CA ALA A 106 12.49 -22.75 0.52
C ALA A 106 11.15 -23.32 0.09
N VAL A 107 10.29 -23.68 1.04
CA VAL A 107 8.93 -24.14 0.76
C VAL A 107 7.94 -23.12 1.29
N TYR A 108 7.12 -22.58 0.38
CA TYR A 108 6.03 -21.66 0.70
C TYR A 108 4.69 -22.35 0.49
N THR A 109 3.72 -22.06 1.36
CA THR A 109 2.39 -22.64 1.30
C THR A 109 1.32 -21.55 1.28
N TRP A 110 0.37 -21.68 0.34
CA TRP A 110 -0.84 -20.90 0.25
C TRP A 110 -2.00 -21.75 0.77
N GLY A 111 -2.40 -21.48 2.02
CA GLY A 111 -3.38 -22.29 2.75
C GLY A 111 -4.80 -21.73 2.71
N ASN A 112 -5.78 -22.62 2.52
CA ASN A 112 -7.20 -22.32 2.66
C ASN A 112 -7.73 -22.67 4.06
N LYS A 113 -8.86 -22.08 4.45
CA LYS A 113 -9.50 -22.34 5.76
C LYS A 113 -10.00 -23.77 5.93
N ASN A 114 -10.33 -24.45 4.83
CA ASN A 114 -10.73 -25.86 4.84
C ASN A 114 -9.54 -26.84 4.95
N GLY A 115 -8.31 -26.34 5.07
CA GLY A 115 -7.10 -27.15 5.14
C GLY A 115 -6.50 -27.54 3.79
N SER A 116 -7.16 -27.23 2.67
CA SER A 116 -6.55 -27.40 1.35
C SER A 116 -5.45 -26.37 1.11
N SER A 117 -4.48 -26.67 0.27
CA SER A 117 -3.35 -25.78 0.04
C SER A 117 -2.63 -26.02 -1.28
N ILE A 118 -1.83 -25.03 -1.68
CA ILE A 118 -0.79 -25.15 -2.70
C ILE A 118 0.55 -24.94 -1.99
N SER A 119 1.52 -25.82 -2.22
CA SER A 119 2.89 -25.64 -1.73
C SER A 119 3.88 -25.62 -2.89
N VAL A 120 4.82 -24.69 -2.84
CA VAL A 120 5.84 -24.50 -3.86
C VAL A 120 7.21 -24.52 -3.20
N ALA A 121 8.08 -25.39 -3.71
CA ALA A 121 9.50 -25.41 -3.37
C ALA A 121 10.28 -24.55 -4.37
N PHE A 122 11.10 -23.64 -3.86
CA PHE A 122 11.96 -22.76 -4.62
C PHE A 122 13.43 -23.04 -4.33
N THR A 123 14.23 -23.02 -5.39
CA THR A 123 15.68 -23.19 -5.35
C THR A 123 16.28 -22.28 -6.43
N GLY A 124 17.31 -21.49 -6.10
CA GLY A 124 17.92 -20.60 -7.10
C GLY A 124 16.94 -19.61 -7.72
N GLY A 125 15.97 -19.10 -6.94
CA GLY A 125 14.99 -18.11 -7.40
C GLY A 125 13.78 -18.64 -8.14
N GLU A 126 13.76 -19.92 -8.52
CA GLU A 126 12.72 -20.50 -9.36
C GLU A 126 11.98 -21.64 -8.67
N ALA A 127 10.70 -21.83 -9.03
CA ALA A 127 9.88 -22.94 -8.57
C ALA A 127 10.41 -24.26 -9.14
N GLU A 128 10.86 -25.15 -8.27
CA GLU A 128 11.37 -26.49 -8.62
C GLU A 128 10.29 -27.57 -8.47
N SER A 129 9.35 -27.38 -7.53
CA SER A 129 8.25 -28.33 -7.33
C SER A 129 7.00 -27.62 -6.85
N ILE A 130 5.86 -28.00 -7.40
CA ILE A 130 4.55 -27.40 -7.13
C ILE A 130 3.59 -28.54 -6.82
N VAL A 131 2.97 -28.50 -5.64
CA VAL A 131 2.04 -29.54 -5.18
C VAL A 131 0.78 -28.92 -4.62
N GLN A 132 -0.35 -29.60 -4.79
CA GLN A 132 -1.60 -29.25 -4.12
C GLN A 132 -2.06 -30.37 -3.21
N ASP A 133 -2.72 -30.00 -2.12
CA ASP A 133 -3.42 -30.93 -1.25
C ASP A 133 -4.86 -30.49 -1.01
N GLY A 134 -5.80 -31.41 -1.19
CA GLY A 134 -7.21 -31.21 -0.90
C GLY A 134 -7.96 -30.13 -1.70
N LEU A 135 -7.41 -29.60 -2.81
CA LEU A 135 -8.14 -28.65 -3.65
C LEU A 135 -9.33 -29.32 -4.35
N ASP A 136 -10.41 -28.57 -4.50
CA ASP A 136 -11.59 -29.03 -5.24
C ASP A 136 -11.28 -29.03 -6.75
N THR A 137 -11.13 -30.22 -7.33
CA THR A 137 -10.80 -30.42 -8.75
C THR A 137 -12.01 -30.41 -9.68
N SER A 138 -13.22 -30.24 -9.14
CA SER A 138 -14.45 -30.20 -9.93
C SER A 138 -14.73 -28.83 -10.57
N LYS A 139 -13.89 -27.83 -10.28
CA LYS A 139 -14.06 -26.43 -10.68
C LYS A 139 -12.89 -25.92 -11.50
#